data_AF-A0A9P5MNW7-F1
#
_entry.id   AF-A0A9P5MNW7-F1
#
_cell.length_a   1.000
_cell.length_b   1.000
_cell.length_c   1.000
_cell.angle_alpha   90.00
_cell.angle_beta   90.00
_cell.angle_gamma   90.00
#
_symmetry.space_group_name_H-M   'P 1'
#
loop_
_entity.id
_entity.type
_entity.pdbx_description
1 polymer ?
#
loop_
_entity_poly.entity_id
_entity_poly.type
_entity_poly.pdbx_seq_one_letter_code
_entity_poly.pdbx_strand_id
1 'polypeptide(L)'
;QDNLIEDSNDKRSSLAEYAAEHWVGHAQFEDVVSRIKGMEDLFDPDKPYFAAWCQLHDIDTNCPKSVFFLFTPNPKSGAKMPLYYALLCRFLNLMEQLIIKHPEHVNAIGSNYGTPAMAALERRHFKLAQVLHCNGSTVDLQGRAEVSLLQSATYYWDLEMVQVLLD
;
A
#
# COMPACT_ATOMS: atom_id res chain seq x y z
N GLN A 1 48.73 8.63 -15.62
CA GLN A 1 47.84 7.70 -16.34
C GLN A 1 47.53 6.54 -15.40
N ASP A 2 46.99 6.81 -14.21
CA ASP A 2 45.70 7.44 -13.83
C ASP A 2 44.57 6.42 -13.75
N ASN A 3 44.21 6.19 -12.49
CA ASN A 3 42.89 5.88 -11.94
C ASN A 3 42.25 4.51 -12.24
N LEU A 4 42.61 3.57 -11.37
CA LEU A 4 41.70 2.90 -10.43
C LEU A 4 40.24 3.36 -10.54
N ILE A 5 39.44 2.59 -11.26
CA ILE A 5 37.98 2.59 -11.13
C ILE A 5 37.70 1.81 -9.84
N GLU A 6 37.67 2.50 -8.71
CA GLU A 6 37.04 2.00 -7.49
C GLU A 6 35.52 2.00 -7.70
N ASP A 7 35.00 1.01 -8.42
CA ASP A 7 33.56 0.72 -8.45
C ASP A 7 33.18 -0.12 -7.22
N SER A 8 33.35 0.48 -6.04
CA SER A 8 33.05 -0.15 -4.75
C SER A 8 31.68 0.25 -4.18
N ASN A 9 30.81 0.84 -5.01
CA ASN A 9 29.49 1.29 -4.60
C ASN A 9 28.34 0.32 -4.91
N ASP A 10 28.59 -0.75 -5.68
CA ASP A 10 27.54 -1.62 -6.25
C ASP A 10 27.11 -2.81 -5.36
N LYS A 11 27.75 -3.00 -4.19
CA LYS A 11 27.48 -4.16 -3.30
C LYS A 11 26.77 -3.84 -1.99
N ARG A 12 26.67 -2.57 -1.60
CA ARG A 12 25.96 -2.20 -0.35
C ARG A 12 24.43 -2.22 -0.49
N SER A 13 23.93 -2.27 -1.72
CA SER A 13 22.49 -2.17 -2.02
C SER A 13 21.78 -3.51 -2.22
N SER A 14 22.46 -4.65 -2.32
CA SER A 14 21.77 -5.90 -2.70
C SER A 14 20.87 -6.48 -1.62
N LEU A 15 21.31 -6.50 -0.35
CA LEU A 15 20.50 -7.08 0.73
C LEU A 15 19.33 -6.18 1.13
N ALA A 16 19.54 -4.87 1.22
CA ALA A 16 18.50 -3.93 1.59
C ALA A 16 17.40 -3.85 0.51
N GLU A 17 17.78 -3.82 -0.76
CA GLU A 17 16.82 -3.88 -1.88
C GLU A 17 16.11 -5.22 -1.93
N TYR A 18 16.84 -6.33 -1.82
CA TYR A 18 16.24 -7.66 -1.78
C TYR A 18 15.23 -7.79 -0.63
N ALA A 19 15.60 -7.35 0.57
CA ALA A 19 14.72 -7.35 1.72
C ALA A 19 13.49 -6.47 1.44
N ALA A 20 13.67 -5.24 0.95
CA ALA A 20 12.59 -4.30 0.64
C ALA A 20 11.60 -4.85 -0.41
N GLU A 21 12.08 -5.64 -1.36
CA GLU A 21 11.28 -6.29 -2.41
C GLU A 21 10.55 -7.55 -1.92
N HIS A 22 11.20 -8.38 -1.10
CA HIS A 22 10.71 -9.73 -0.80
C HIS A 22 10.07 -9.90 0.58
N TRP A 23 10.26 -8.96 1.52
CA TRP A 23 9.81 -9.13 2.90
C TRP A 23 8.30 -9.38 3.01
N VAL A 24 7.47 -8.77 2.14
CA VAL A 24 6.01 -8.96 2.16
C VAL A 24 5.64 -10.42 1.92
N GLY A 25 6.29 -11.06 0.93
CA GLY A 25 6.08 -12.48 0.63
C GLY A 25 6.52 -13.37 1.80
N HIS A 26 7.65 -13.04 2.43
CA HIS A 26 8.12 -13.76 3.63
C HIS A 26 7.18 -13.58 4.82
N ALA A 27 6.61 -12.40 5.01
CA ALA A 27 5.72 -12.11 6.11
C ALA A 27 4.37 -12.84 5.95
N GLN A 28 3.84 -12.92 4.72
CA GLN A 28 2.60 -13.66 4.42
C GLN A 28 2.74 -15.18 4.56
N PHE A 29 3.95 -15.71 4.36
CA PHE A 29 4.21 -17.14 4.47
C PHE A 29 3.99 -17.61 5.91
N GLU A 30 3.16 -18.65 6.10
CA GLU A 30 2.80 -19.22 7.41
C GLU A 30 2.29 -18.20 8.44
N ASP A 31 1.73 -17.07 7.98
CA ASP A 31 1.23 -15.96 8.82
C ASP A 31 2.28 -15.45 9.83
N VAL A 32 3.54 -15.36 9.41
CA VAL A 32 4.62 -14.82 10.25
C VAL A 32 4.33 -13.36 10.67
N VAL A 33 3.51 -12.62 9.91
CA VAL A 33 2.99 -11.28 10.26
C VAL A 33 2.43 -11.22 11.67
N SER A 34 1.66 -12.22 12.11
CA SER A 34 1.04 -12.19 13.45
C SER A 34 2.05 -12.31 14.60
N ARG A 35 3.29 -12.71 14.29
CA ARG A 35 4.39 -12.86 15.27
C ARG A 35 5.37 -11.68 15.26
N ILE A 36 5.35 -10.85 14.21
CA ILE A 36 6.28 -9.73 14.05
C ILE A 36 5.64 -8.44 14.58
N LYS A 37 6.10 -7.98 15.74
CA LYS A 37 5.71 -6.66 16.30
C LYS A 37 6.21 -5.46 15.51
N GLY A 38 7.26 -5.64 14.70
CA GLY A 38 7.89 -4.55 13.95
C GLY A 38 7.06 -3.98 12.79
N MET A 39 5.97 -4.65 12.39
CA MET A 39 5.12 -4.18 11.28
C MET A 39 4.36 -2.90 11.64
N GLU A 40 3.89 -2.80 12.88
CA GLU A 40 3.22 -1.60 13.40
C GLU A 40 4.16 -0.40 13.31
N ASP A 41 5.44 -0.59 13.65
CA ASP A 41 6.45 0.45 13.55
C ASP A 41 6.77 0.81 12.11
N LEU A 42 6.89 -0.19 11.22
CA LEU A 42 7.18 0.01 9.81
C LEU A 42 6.11 0.86 9.11
N PHE A 43 4.84 0.67 9.48
CA PHE A 43 3.69 1.39 8.91
C PHE A 43 3.23 2.57 9.76
N ASP A 44 3.96 2.93 10.82
CA ASP A 44 3.63 4.09 11.63
C ASP A 44 3.88 5.37 10.80
N PRO A 45 2.85 6.18 10.48
CA PRO A 45 3.01 7.39 9.67
C PRO A 45 3.92 8.43 10.35
N ASP A 46 4.09 8.36 11.67
CA ASP A 46 4.95 9.25 12.43
C ASP A 46 6.43 8.82 12.39
N LYS A 47 6.74 7.63 11.86
CA LYS A 47 8.10 7.07 11.81
C LYS A 47 8.67 7.12 10.38
N PRO A 48 10.00 7.21 10.24
CA PRO A 48 10.64 7.29 8.92
C PRO A 48 10.71 5.95 8.19
N TYR A 49 10.35 4.84 8.84
CA TYR A 49 10.56 3.49 8.30
C TYR A 49 9.74 3.22 7.05
N PHE A 50 8.46 3.65 7.04
CA PHE A 50 7.60 3.53 5.87
C PHE A 50 8.19 4.27 4.67
N ALA A 51 8.59 5.53 4.87
CA ALA A 51 9.17 6.36 3.83
C ALA A 51 10.50 5.78 3.32
N ALA A 52 11.33 5.22 4.21
CA ALA A 52 12.58 4.57 3.84
C ALA A 52 12.33 3.30 3.00
N TRP A 53 11.33 2.50 3.36
CA TRP A 53 10.94 1.34 2.57
C TRP A 53 10.46 1.74 1.16
N CYS A 54 9.55 2.70 1.05
CA CYS A 54 9.07 3.19 -0.25
C CYS A 54 10.21 3.76 -1.12
N GLN A 55 11.26 4.35 -0.53
CA GLN A 55 12.43 4.82 -1.28
C GLN A 55 13.27 3.68 -1.87
N LEU A 56 13.34 2.54 -1.18
CA LEU A 56 14.09 1.36 -1.62
C LEU A 56 13.29 0.54 -2.64
N HIS A 57 12.00 0.36 -2.39
CA HIS A 57 11.10 -0.41 -3.23
C HIS A 57 9.65 0.08 -3.06
N ASP A 58 9.01 0.45 -4.17
CA ASP A 58 7.59 0.78 -4.21
C ASP A 58 6.81 -0.34 -4.93
N ILE A 59 5.87 -0.96 -4.22
CA ILE A 59 5.02 -2.04 -4.74
C ILE A 59 3.99 -1.51 -5.75
N ASP A 60 3.66 -0.22 -5.70
CA ASP A 60 2.58 0.37 -6.50
C ASP A 60 3.05 0.93 -7.85
N THR A 61 4.36 1.15 -8.04
CA THR A 61 4.93 1.64 -9.31
C THR A 61 5.55 0.51 -10.13
N ASN A 62 4.96 0.25 -11.29
CA ASN A 62 5.54 -0.61 -12.33
C ASN A 62 6.59 0.13 -13.19
N CYS A 63 7.25 1.16 -12.65
CA CYS A 63 8.15 2.06 -13.38
C CYS A 63 9.63 1.73 -13.09
N PRO A 64 10.53 1.81 -14.09
CA PRO A 64 11.95 1.52 -13.87
C PRO A 64 12.59 2.50 -12.88
N LYS A 65 13.48 2.00 -12.01
CA LYS A 65 14.21 2.75 -10.97
C LYS A 65 14.83 4.07 -11.48
N SER A 66 15.22 4.12 -12.77
CA SER A 66 15.81 5.29 -13.41
C SER A 66 14.90 6.51 -13.54
N VAL A 67 13.57 6.33 -13.50
CA VAL A 67 12.59 7.42 -13.54
C VAL A 67 11.80 7.54 -12.23
N PHE A 68 12.07 6.65 -11.27
CA PHE A 68 11.36 6.53 -9.99
C PHE A 68 11.31 7.85 -9.22
N PHE A 69 12.45 8.53 -9.06
CA PHE A 69 12.55 9.83 -8.36
C PHE A 69 11.74 10.96 -9.00
N LEU A 70 11.32 10.84 -10.27
CA LEU A 70 10.50 11.84 -10.96
C LEU A 70 9.01 11.67 -10.68
N PHE A 71 8.58 10.46 -10.31
CA PHE A 71 7.18 10.12 -10.06
C PHE A 71 6.89 9.78 -8.61
N THR A 72 7.90 9.71 -7.74
CA THR A 72 7.69 9.55 -6.30
C THR A 72 6.74 10.65 -5.82
N PRO A 73 5.58 10.30 -5.25
CA PRO A 73 4.82 11.28 -4.51
C PRO A 73 5.75 11.85 -3.44
N ASN A 74 5.73 13.18 -3.31
CA ASN A 74 6.54 13.94 -2.36
C ASN A 74 6.71 13.15 -1.04
N PRO A 75 7.91 13.01 -0.46
CA PRO A 75 8.10 12.27 0.80
C PRO A 75 7.20 12.75 1.95
N LYS A 76 6.65 13.97 1.87
CA LYS A 76 5.60 14.49 2.77
C LYS A 76 4.21 13.83 2.57
N SER A 77 3.99 13.15 1.46
CA SER A 77 2.78 12.42 1.09
C SER A 77 2.89 10.92 1.41
N GLY A 78 4.10 10.37 1.54
CA GLY A 78 4.33 8.99 1.97
C GLY A 78 3.79 8.70 3.38
N ALA A 79 3.81 9.70 4.26
CA ALA A 79 3.22 9.62 5.60
C ALA A 79 1.70 9.36 5.60
N LYS A 80 0.98 9.60 4.49
CA LYS A 80 -0.49 9.47 4.43
C LYS A 80 -0.99 8.16 3.81
N MET A 81 -0.07 7.27 3.43
CA MET A 81 -0.38 6.08 2.64
C MET A 81 -0.10 4.72 3.33
N PRO A 82 0.28 4.60 4.63
CA PRO A 82 0.46 3.29 5.23
C PRO A 82 -0.76 2.37 5.11
N LEU A 83 -1.97 2.90 5.28
CA LEU A 83 -3.21 2.14 5.16
C LEU A 83 -3.39 1.51 3.76
N TYR A 84 -3.09 2.29 2.72
CA TYR A 84 -3.16 1.84 1.33
C TYR A 84 -2.14 0.74 1.05
N TYR A 85 -0.89 0.89 1.51
CA TYR A 85 0.14 -0.14 1.31
C TYR A 85 -0.13 -1.40 2.14
N ALA A 86 -0.70 -1.28 3.33
CA ALA A 86 -1.11 -2.45 4.13
C ALA A 86 -2.15 -3.30 3.38
N LEU A 87 -3.05 -2.65 2.64
CA LEU A 87 -4.00 -3.31 1.75
C LEU A 87 -3.32 -3.96 0.53
N LEU A 88 -2.37 -3.28 -0.12
CA LEU A 88 -1.60 -3.88 -1.22
C LEU A 88 -0.84 -5.12 -0.73
N CYS A 89 -0.35 -5.09 0.51
CA CYS A 89 0.33 -6.18 1.19
C CYS A 89 -0.61 -7.20 1.83
N ARG A 90 -1.94 -7.03 1.75
CA ARG A 90 -2.95 -7.96 2.30
C ARG A 90 -2.87 -8.20 3.81
N PHE A 91 -2.38 -7.24 4.59
CA PHE A 91 -2.28 -7.37 6.04
C PHE A 91 -3.55 -6.85 6.74
N LEU A 92 -4.58 -7.72 6.82
CA LEU A 92 -5.89 -7.39 7.43
C LEU A 92 -5.76 -6.81 8.84
N ASN A 93 -5.04 -7.51 9.73
CA ASN A 93 -4.92 -7.10 11.14
C ASN A 93 -4.22 -5.74 11.29
N LEU A 94 -3.14 -5.52 10.54
CA LEU A 94 -2.42 -4.25 10.55
C LEU A 94 -3.29 -3.11 10.00
N MET A 95 -4.07 -3.41 8.97
CA MET A 95 -4.98 -2.47 8.34
C MET A 95 -6.11 -2.05 9.29
N GLU A 96 -6.73 -2.98 10.03
CA GLU A 96 -7.72 -2.67 11.08
C GLU A 96 -7.12 -1.77 12.17
N GLN A 97 -5.90 -2.06 12.63
CA GLN A 97 -5.20 -1.22 13.61
C GLN A 97 -4.91 0.20 13.08
N LEU A 98 -4.46 0.31 11.83
CA LEU A 98 -4.18 1.61 11.19
C LEU A 98 -5.44 2.45 11.01
N ILE A 99 -6.60 1.84 10.71
CA ILE A 99 -7.88 2.56 10.65
C ILE A 99 -8.25 3.13 12.01
N ILE A 100 -8.09 2.34 13.08
CA ILE A 100 -8.42 2.78 14.44
C ILE A 100 -7.50 3.93 14.87
N LYS A 101 -6.20 3.83 14.57
CA LYS A 101 -5.20 4.83 14.96
C LYS A 101 -5.27 6.10 14.11
N HIS A 102 -5.58 5.96 12.82
CA HIS A 102 -5.59 7.04 11.83
C HIS A 102 -6.86 7.00 10.95
N PRO A 103 -8.06 7.22 11.53
CA PRO A 103 -9.32 7.18 10.78
C PRO A 103 -9.38 8.20 9.63
N GLU A 104 -8.62 9.29 9.74
CA GLU A 104 -8.48 10.31 8.69
C GLU A 104 -7.85 9.78 7.40
N HIS A 105 -7.15 8.64 7.43
CA HIS A 105 -6.48 8.05 6.28
C HIS A 105 -7.37 7.06 5.49
N VAL A 106 -8.58 6.73 5.96
CA VAL A 106 -9.49 5.78 5.27
C VAL A 106 -9.81 6.20 3.84
N ASN A 107 -9.93 7.50 3.60
CA ASN A 107 -10.22 8.08 2.28
C ASN A 107 -8.97 8.64 1.57
N ALA A 108 -7.76 8.40 2.11
CA ALA A 108 -6.53 8.90 1.51
C ALA A 108 -6.31 8.28 0.13
N ILE A 109 -6.33 9.11 -0.92
CA ILE A 109 -6.12 8.68 -2.29
C ILE A 109 -4.68 8.17 -2.43
N GLY A 110 -4.53 6.88 -2.79
CA GLY A 110 -3.27 6.24 -3.16
C GLY A 110 -2.77 6.70 -4.53
N SER A 111 -1.79 6.02 -5.11
CA SER A 111 -1.21 6.48 -6.39
C SER A 111 -2.08 6.12 -7.60
N ASN A 112 -2.20 4.82 -7.92
CA ASN A 112 -2.73 4.34 -9.18
C ASN A 112 -4.19 3.89 -9.09
N TYR A 113 -4.61 3.34 -7.95
CA TYR A 113 -5.94 2.75 -7.78
C TYR A 113 -6.99 3.69 -7.15
N GLY A 114 -6.62 4.95 -6.88
CA GLY A 114 -7.53 5.91 -6.26
C GLY A 114 -7.67 5.67 -4.76
N THR A 115 -8.90 5.55 -4.24
CA THR A 115 -9.13 5.32 -2.80
C THR A 115 -8.73 3.91 -2.37
N PRO A 116 -8.45 3.66 -1.08
CA PRO A 116 -8.12 2.32 -0.59
C PRO A 116 -9.23 1.30 -0.89
N ALA A 117 -10.51 1.69 -0.81
CA ALA A 117 -11.62 0.78 -1.06
C ALA A 117 -11.67 0.33 -2.53
N MET A 118 -11.40 1.24 -3.47
CA MET A 118 -11.26 0.91 -4.89
C MET A 118 -10.09 -0.04 -5.14
N ALA A 119 -8.93 0.22 -4.52
CA ALA A 119 -7.77 -0.65 -4.62
C ALA A 119 -8.05 -2.07 -4.11
N ALA A 120 -8.85 -2.23 -3.04
CA ALA A 120 -9.28 -3.55 -2.58
C ALA A 120 -10.12 -4.27 -3.63
N LEU A 121 -11.08 -3.60 -4.28
CA LEU A 121 -11.94 -4.21 -5.29
C LEU A 121 -11.16 -4.63 -6.55
N GLU A 122 -10.31 -3.74 -7.07
CA GLU A 122 -9.42 -4.02 -8.22
C GLU A 122 -8.54 -5.25 -7.96
N ARG A 123 -8.06 -5.40 -6.72
CA ARG A 123 -7.26 -6.55 -6.29
C ARG A 123 -8.07 -7.75 -5.80
N ARG A 124 -9.41 -7.69 -5.88
CA ARG A 124 -10.34 -8.74 -5.42
C ARG A 124 -10.20 -9.09 -3.94
N HIS A 125 -9.81 -8.11 -3.12
CA HIS A 125 -9.73 -8.22 -1.67
C HIS A 125 -11.04 -7.74 -1.01
N PHE A 126 -12.15 -8.40 -1.34
CA PHE A 126 -13.51 -8.00 -0.98
C PHE A 126 -13.70 -7.75 0.52
N LYS A 127 -13.14 -8.61 1.37
CA LYS A 127 -13.20 -8.42 2.83
C LYS A 127 -12.49 -7.14 3.31
N LEU A 128 -11.39 -6.74 2.67
CA LEU A 128 -10.72 -5.46 2.98
C LEU A 128 -11.57 -4.27 2.49
N ALA A 129 -12.25 -4.40 1.36
CA ALA A 129 -13.16 -3.37 0.87
C ALA A 129 -14.33 -3.15 1.84
N GLN A 130 -14.93 -4.23 2.35
CA GLN A 130 -15.99 -4.18 3.36
C GLN A 130 -15.51 -3.49 4.65
N VAL A 131 -14.33 -3.86 5.18
CA VAL A 131 -13.75 -3.22 6.37
C VAL A 131 -13.57 -1.71 6.16
N LEU A 132 -13.05 -1.28 5.01
CA LEU A 132 -12.90 0.14 4.70
C LEU A 132 -14.26 0.87 4.65
N HIS A 133 -15.25 0.25 4.03
CA HIS A 133 -16.58 0.83 3.89
C HIS A 133 -17.27 1.01 5.26
N CYS A 134 -17.27 -0.03 6.10
CA CYS A 134 -17.82 0.05 7.46
C CYS A 134 -17.14 1.11 8.33
N ASN A 135 -15.90 1.50 8.01
CA ASN A 135 -15.14 2.51 8.73
C ASN A 135 -15.20 3.91 8.07
N GLY A 136 -16.22 4.18 7.23
CA GLY A 136 -16.48 5.52 6.71
C GLY A 136 -15.76 5.85 5.41
N SER A 137 -15.35 4.83 4.64
CA SER A 137 -14.90 5.06 3.26
C SER A 137 -16.05 5.62 2.43
N THR A 138 -15.87 6.82 1.89
CA THR A 138 -16.90 7.50 1.08
C THR A 138 -17.11 6.77 -0.25
N VAL A 139 -18.34 6.33 -0.49
CA VAL A 139 -18.77 5.53 -1.65
C VAL A 139 -18.69 6.30 -2.97
N ASP A 140 -18.80 7.64 -2.89
CA ASP A 140 -18.94 8.52 -4.04
C ASP A 140 -17.62 9.16 -4.50
N LEU A 141 -16.48 8.73 -3.93
CA LEU A 141 -15.19 9.13 -4.47
C LEU A 141 -14.99 8.41 -5.80
N GLN A 142 -15.32 9.09 -6.88
CA GLN A 142 -14.88 8.72 -8.23
C GLN A 142 -13.38 8.47 -8.17
N GLY A 143 -12.96 7.25 -8.51
CA GLY A 143 -11.56 6.97 -8.74
C GLY A 143 -11.03 7.84 -9.90
N ARG A 144 -9.72 7.75 -10.18
CA ARG A 144 -9.12 8.49 -11.30
C ARG A 144 -9.74 8.14 -12.67
N ALA A 145 -10.49 7.02 -12.74
CA ALA A 145 -11.17 6.52 -13.94
C ALA A 145 -12.67 6.89 -14.03
N GLU A 146 -13.20 7.80 -13.20
CA GLU A 146 -14.62 8.18 -13.16
C GLU A 146 -15.61 7.03 -12.84
N VAL A 147 -15.10 5.85 -12.48
CA VAL A 147 -15.91 4.69 -12.06
C VAL A 147 -16.22 4.80 -10.56
N SER A 148 -17.47 4.52 -10.17
CA SER A 148 -17.89 4.50 -8.77
C SER A 148 -17.63 3.15 -8.09
N LEU A 149 -17.56 3.13 -6.76
CA LEU A 149 -17.24 1.93 -5.98
C LEU A 149 -18.27 0.81 -6.23
N LEU A 150 -19.55 1.19 -6.38
CA LEU A 150 -20.64 0.29 -6.72
C LEU A 150 -20.52 -0.30 -8.13
N GLN A 151 -20.10 0.50 -9.11
CA GLN A 151 -19.86 0.02 -10.47
C GLN A 151 -18.73 -1.01 -10.50
N SER A 152 -17.63 -0.75 -9.78
CA SER A 152 -16.52 -1.71 -9.64
C SER A 152 -16.99 -3.00 -8.95
N ALA A 153 -17.71 -2.92 -7.83
CA ALA A 153 -18.22 -4.11 -7.13
C ALA A 153 -19.13 -4.96 -8.03
N THR A 154 -19.98 -4.31 -8.84
CA THR A 154 -20.85 -4.97 -9.82
C THR A 154 -20.03 -5.63 -10.93
N TYR A 155 -19.02 -4.95 -11.47
CA TYR A 155 -18.15 -5.47 -12.52
C TYR A 155 -17.38 -6.72 -12.09
N TYR A 156 -16.91 -6.76 -10.85
CA TYR A 156 -16.20 -7.91 -10.28
C TYR A 156 -17.13 -9.01 -9.75
N TRP A 157 -18.45 -8.84 -9.85
CA TRP A 157 -19.49 -9.74 -9.31
C TRP A 157 -19.38 -9.97 -7.79
N ASP A 158 -18.96 -8.95 -7.05
CA ASP A 158 -18.90 -8.99 -5.58
C ASP A 158 -20.28 -8.65 -4.99
N LEU A 159 -21.16 -9.65 -4.97
CA LEU A 159 -22.54 -9.50 -4.50
C LEU A 159 -22.62 -9.05 -3.03
N GLU A 160 -21.68 -9.49 -2.19
CA GLU A 160 -21.65 -9.09 -0.79
C GLU A 160 -21.32 -7.60 -0.65
N MET A 161 -20.30 -7.12 -1.38
CA MET A 161 -19.99 -5.70 -1.37
C MET A 161 -21.09 -4.85 -2.02
N VAL A 162 -21.72 -5.33 -3.09
CA VAL A 162 -22.88 -4.64 -3.68
C VAL A 162 -24.00 -4.49 -2.65
N GLN A 163 -24.29 -5.54 -1.87
CA GLN A 163 -25.29 -5.45 -0.80
C GLN A 163 -24.86 -4.43 0.27
N VAL A 164 -23.61 -4.52 0.74
CA VAL A 164 -23.05 -3.60 1.74
C VAL A 164 -23.06 -2.13 1.28
N LEU A 165 -22.91 -1.87 -0.02
CA LEU A 165 -22.97 -0.52 -0.59
C LEU A 165 -24.38 0.01 -0.85
N LEU A 166 -25.39 -0.88 -0.85
CA LEU A 166 -26.80 -0.54 -1.09
C LEU A 166 -27.63 -0.46 0.20
N ASP A 167 -27.14 -1.05 1.30
CA ASP A 167 -27.71 -0.95 2.65
C ASP A 167 -27.45 0.42 3.30
#